data_AF-G8S720-F1
#
_entry.id   AF-G8S720-F1
#
_cell.length_a   1.000
_cell.length_b   1.000
_cell.length_c   1.000
_cell.angle_alpha   90.00
_cell.angle_beta   90.00
_cell.angle_gamma   90.00
#
_symmetry.space_group_name_H-M   'P 1'
#
loop_
_entity.id
_entity.type
_entity.pdbx_description
1 polymer ?
#
loop_
_entity_poly.entity_id
_entity_poly.type
_entity_poly.pdbx_seq_one_letter_code
_entity_poly.pdbx_strand_id
1 'polypeptide(L)'
;MATYDDTDLHRAAAAGIRAPSLHNSQPWRFRLAGGAIEILADPSRQLRVADSAGWAARLACGAATYNARLALAVAGRPADVLLTADSDRPDLVARLTPGRERPPTYAEQDLHAAITRRHSHRNPFWPDPVPATARIRLVEAARSEHAWLDLLVGMAALAGFAQIAHSADRVLRRDTAYQAEMIAWTDAGSAPDGIPAHAGAPITEPQDLLPQRILSDRHRAPGRDYEPEPLIGILGVAGDRRLDQVVAGQALQKVLLTATAAGLATSLISQPIEVPAARDQLRRSLGRTGYPQLALRVGYGTTTGPLTGRRDVPEVLTGAPVTQAQSR
;
A
#
# COMPACT_ATOMS: atom_id res chain seq x y z
N MET A 1 3.92 25.08 -23.00
CA MET A 1 3.43 24.51 -21.72
C MET A 1 4.62 23.87 -21.03
N ALA A 2 4.74 23.99 -19.71
CA ALA A 2 5.79 23.27 -18.98
C ALA A 2 5.56 21.75 -19.13
N THR A 3 6.65 21.00 -19.27
CA THR A 3 6.63 19.55 -19.46
C THR A 3 7.57 18.90 -18.46
N TYR A 4 7.18 17.76 -17.91
CA TYR A 4 8.13 16.87 -17.24
C TYR A 4 9.09 16.27 -18.27
N ASP A 5 10.31 15.99 -17.81
CA ASP A 5 11.34 15.36 -18.61
C ASP A 5 11.72 13.96 -18.07
N ASP A 6 12.81 13.41 -18.60
CA ASP A 6 13.33 12.10 -18.20
C ASP A 6 13.83 12.08 -16.75
N THR A 7 14.40 13.18 -16.26
CA THR A 7 14.86 13.29 -14.86
C THR A 7 13.69 13.23 -13.90
N ASP A 8 12.60 13.92 -14.24
CA ASP A 8 11.36 13.90 -13.47
C ASP A 8 10.70 12.52 -13.50
N LEU A 9 10.68 11.85 -14.67
CA LEU A 9 10.18 10.48 -14.80
C LEU A 9 10.96 9.53 -13.89
N HIS A 10 12.29 9.55 -13.94
CA HIS A 10 13.12 8.68 -13.11
C HIS A 10 12.90 8.93 -11.62
N ARG A 11 12.80 10.20 -11.20
CA ARG A 11 12.53 10.55 -9.80
C ARG A 11 11.16 10.04 -9.35
N ALA A 12 10.13 10.26 -10.16
CA ALA A 12 8.78 9.80 -9.88
C ALA A 12 8.68 8.27 -9.83
N ALA A 13 9.30 7.58 -10.78
CA ALA A 13 9.33 6.12 -10.83
C ALA A 13 10.12 5.53 -9.65
N ALA A 14 11.29 6.09 -9.32
CA ALA A 14 12.09 5.66 -8.16
C ALA A 14 11.31 5.76 -6.85
N ALA A 15 10.50 6.80 -6.67
CA ALA A 15 9.59 6.90 -5.53
C ALA A 15 8.41 5.91 -5.66
N GLY A 16 7.82 5.82 -6.85
CA GLY A 16 6.67 4.97 -7.17
C GLY A 16 6.92 3.49 -6.85
N ILE A 17 8.06 2.93 -7.25
CA ILE A 17 8.40 1.51 -7.00
C ILE A 17 8.48 1.15 -5.51
N ARG A 18 8.62 2.13 -4.61
CA ARG A 18 8.65 1.91 -3.15
C ARG A 18 7.27 1.72 -2.53
N ALA A 19 6.21 1.88 -3.32
CA ALA A 19 4.85 1.59 -2.89
C ALA A 19 4.70 0.13 -2.40
N PRO A 20 3.78 -0.14 -1.47
CA PRO A 20 3.38 -1.50 -1.14
C PRO A 20 2.47 -2.06 -2.23
N SER A 21 2.56 -3.36 -2.47
CA SER A 21 1.58 -4.11 -3.28
C SER A 21 1.31 -5.47 -2.65
N LEU A 22 0.14 -6.03 -2.91
CA LEU A 22 -0.17 -7.38 -2.47
C LEU A 22 0.86 -8.35 -3.05
N HIS A 23 1.41 -9.20 -2.18
CA HIS A 23 2.46 -10.17 -2.55
C HIS A 23 3.75 -9.54 -3.10
N ASN A 24 3.94 -8.21 -2.95
CA ASN A 24 5.04 -7.48 -3.56
C ASN A 24 5.14 -7.72 -5.09
N SER A 25 3.98 -7.94 -5.75
CA SER A 25 3.90 -8.17 -7.20
C SER A 25 4.32 -6.98 -8.07
N GLN A 26 4.32 -5.77 -7.49
CA GLN A 26 4.71 -4.49 -8.11
C GLN A 26 4.01 -4.24 -9.46
N PRO A 27 2.66 -4.18 -9.49
CA PRO A 27 1.87 -4.27 -10.71
C PRO A 27 1.72 -2.92 -11.42
N TRP A 28 2.82 -2.19 -11.58
CA TRP A 28 2.83 -0.84 -12.15
C TRP A 28 3.90 -0.67 -13.23
N ARG A 29 3.65 0.26 -14.14
CA ARG A 29 4.61 0.79 -15.11
C ARG A 29 4.50 2.31 -15.13
N PHE A 30 5.60 2.97 -15.51
CA PHE A 30 5.67 4.42 -15.64
C PHE A 30 6.06 4.77 -17.07
N ARG A 31 5.54 5.89 -17.59
CA ARG A 31 5.84 6.35 -18.95
C ARG A 31 5.85 7.87 -18.99
N LEU A 32 6.75 8.47 -19.77
CA LEU A 32 6.65 9.87 -20.17
C LEU A 32 5.85 9.96 -21.47
N ALA A 33 4.74 10.69 -21.47
CA ALA A 33 3.86 10.86 -22.62
C ALA A 33 3.28 12.28 -22.68
N GLY A 34 3.58 13.01 -23.76
CA GLY A 34 3.09 14.37 -23.96
C GLY A 34 3.47 15.32 -22.82
N GLY A 35 4.70 15.23 -22.32
CA GLY A 35 5.21 16.06 -21.22
C GLY A 35 4.60 15.77 -19.85
N ALA A 36 3.91 14.62 -19.69
CA ALA A 36 3.35 14.16 -18.43
C ALA A 36 3.86 12.77 -18.09
N ILE A 37 3.87 12.46 -16.79
CA ILE A 37 4.20 11.12 -16.30
C ILE A 37 2.90 10.34 -16.14
N GLU A 38 2.79 9.21 -16.82
CA GLU A 38 1.67 8.28 -16.75
C GLU A 38 2.05 7.09 -15.86
N ILE A 39 1.13 6.72 -14.96
CA ILE A 39 1.20 5.50 -14.15
C ILE A 39 0.18 4.53 -14.74
N LEU A 40 0.65 3.35 -15.12
CA LEU A 40 -0.15 2.30 -15.69
C LEU A 40 -0.15 1.07 -14.78
N ALA A 41 -1.27 0.37 -14.70
CA ALA A 41 -1.32 -0.99 -14.18
C ALA A 41 -0.58 -1.94 -15.14
N ASP A 42 0.08 -2.95 -14.60
CA ASP A 42 0.70 -4.02 -15.38
C ASP A 42 -0.14 -5.31 -15.26
N PRO A 43 -0.96 -5.66 -16.27
CA PRO A 43 -1.80 -6.86 -16.23
C PRO A 43 -0.98 -8.16 -16.11
N SER A 44 0.27 -8.18 -16.57
CA SER A 44 1.14 -9.36 -16.46
C SER A 44 1.56 -9.67 -15.02
N ARG A 45 1.35 -8.72 -14.10
CA ARG A 45 1.69 -8.80 -12.66
C ARG A 45 0.47 -8.87 -11.76
N GLN A 46 -0.73 -8.84 -12.33
CA GLN A 46 -1.95 -9.03 -11.55
C GLN A 46 -1.98 -10.47 -11.02
N LEU A 47 -2.31 -10.61 -9.74
CA LEU A 47 -2.51 -11.92 -9.12
C LEU A 47 -3.79 -12.53 -9.69
N ARG A 48 -3.71 -13.73 -10.25
CA ARG A 48 -4.81 -14.37 -10.97
C ARG A 48 -5.86 -14.91 -10.03
N VAL A 49 -5.47 -15.32 -8.82
CA VAL A 49 -6.38 -15.89 -7.82
C VAL A 49 -6.70 -14.88 -6.73
N ALA A 50 -5.69 -14.41 -6.00
CA ALA A 50 -5.82 -13.50 -4.87
C ALA A 50 -6.33 -12.10 -5.26
N ASP A 51 -6.16 -11.68 -6.52
CA ASP A 51 -6.62 -10.37 -7.01
C ASP A 51 -7.22 -10.46 -8.41
N SER A 52 -8.06 -11.46 -8.67
CA SER A 52 -8.69 -11.68 -9.98
C SER A 52 -9.47 -10.45 -10.50
N ALA A 53 -10.02 -9.63 -9.62
CA ALA A 53 -10.72 -8.39 -9.96
C ALA A 53 -9.79 -7.16 -10.13
N GLY A 54 -8.51 -7.27 -9.79
CA GLY A 54 -7.51 -6.20 -9.88
C GLY A 54 -7.65 -5.09 -8.82
N TRP A 55 -8.35 -5.37 -7.72
CA TRP A 55 -8.54 -4.43 -6.61
C TRP A 55 -7.18 -4.08 -5.96
N ALA A 56 -6.37 -5.08 -5.63
CA ALA A 56 -5.08 -4.87 -4.99
C ALA A 56 -4.10 -4.17 -5.94
N ALA A 57 -4.13 -4.50 -7.24
CA ALA A 57 -3.34 -3.83 -8.27
C ALA A 57 -3.69 -2.33 -8.37
N ARG A 58 -4.98 -1.96 -8.30
CA ARG A 58 -5.41 -0.56 -8.31
C ARG A 58 -5.02 0.20 -7.05
N LEU A 59 -5.12 -0.42 -5.86
CA LEU A 59 -4.60 0.17 -4.62
C LEU A 59 -3.07 0.40 -4.72
N ALA A 60 -2.35 -0.60 -5.22
CA ALA A 60 -0.90 -0.55 -5.43
C ALA A 60 -0.51 0.60 -6.39
N CYS A 61 -1.20 0.75 -7.52
CA CYS A 61 -0.96 1.84 -8.46
C CYS A 61 -1.35 3.22 -7.90
N GLY A 62 -2.42 3.30 -7.10
CA GLY A 62 -2.76 4.50 -6.34
C GLY A 62 -1.66 4.90 -5.37
N ALA A 63 -1.11 3.93 -4.63
CA ALA A 63 0.02 4.17 -3.74
C ALA A 63 1.28 4.62 -4.50
N ALA A 64 1.57 4.01 -5.65
CA ALA A 64 2.68 4.43 -6.52
C ALA A 64 2.48 5.86 -7.06
N THR A 65 1.24 6.21 -7.44
CA THR A 65 0.86 7.56 -7.87
C THR A 65 1.11 8.60 -6.77
N TYR A 66 0.77 8.27 -5.51
CA TYR A 66 1.02 9.14 -4.38
C TYR A 66 2.52 9.41 -4.17
N ASN A 67 3.36 8.37 -4.24
CA ASN A 67 4.80 8.54 -4.11
C ASN A 67 5.37 9.36 -5.27
N ALA A 68 4.94 9.09 -6.50
CA ALA A 68 5.37 9.81 -7.70
C ALA A 68 5.06 11.31 -7.61
N ARG A 69 3.82 11.69 -7.29
CA ARG A 69 3.44 13.11 -7.14
C ARG A 69 4.21 13.79 -6.00
N LEU A 70 4.52 13.06 -4.93
CA LEU A 70 5.27 13.59 -3.79
C LEU A 70 6.73 13.89 -4.16
N ALA A 71 7.35 13.00 -4.94
CA ALA A 71 8.71 13.19 -5.42
C ALA A 71 8.82 14.39 -6.38
N LEU A 72 7.81 14.60 -7.23
CA LEU A 72 7.72 15.77 -8.12
C LEU A 72 7.48 17.08 -7.33
N ALA A 73 6.64 17.03 -6.28
CA ALA A 73 6.45 18.17 -5.39
C ALA A 73 7.73 18.56 -4.63
N VAL A 74 8.48 17.58 -4.12
CA VAL A 74 9.79 17.80 -3.48
C VAL A 74 10.84 18.34 -4.45
N ALA A 75 10.72 18.04 -5.73
CA ALA A 75 11.56 18.61 -6.79
C ALA A 75 11.19 20.07 -7.17
N GLY A 76 10.16 20.66 -6.55
CA GLY A 76 9.74 22.05 -6.80
C GLY A 76 8.72 22.22 -7.93
N ARG A 77 8.29 21.12 -8.57
CA ARG A 77 7.27 21.11 -9.62
C ARG A 77 6.17 20.09 -9.30
N PRO A 78 5.25 20.41 -8.36
CA PRO A 78 4.11 19.56 -8.03
C PRO A 78 3.29 19.19 -9.27
N ALA A 79 2.66 18.01 -9.23
CA ALA A 79 1.82 17.52 -10.31
C ALA A 79 0.33 17.83 -10.09
N ASP A 80 -0.35 18.28 -11.14
CA ASP A 80 -1.79 18.14 -11.25
C ASP A 80 -2.10 16.68 -11.61
N VAL A 81 -2.92 16.02 -10.80
CA VAL A 81 -3.19 14.58 -10.90
C VAL A 81 -4.54 14.35 -11.55
N LEU A 82 -4.55 13.74 -12.73
CA LEU A 82 -5.76 13.18 -13.34
C LEU A 82 -5.76 11.67 -13.13
N LEU A 83 -6.66 11.20 -12.27
CA LEU A 83 -6.95 9.77 -12.17
C LEU A 83 -7.90 9.37 -13.29
N THR A 84 -7.71 8.19 -13.87
CA THR A 84 -8.49 7.74 -15.02
C THR A 84 -9.01 6.32 -14.83
N ALA A 85 -10.16 6.08 -15.44
CA ALA A 85 -10.77 4.76 -15.64
C ALA A 85 -11.23 4.64 -17.10
N ASP A 86 -10.41 5.19 -18.02
CA ASP A 86 -10.62 5.22 -19.46
C ASP A 86 -10.79 3.80 -20.01
N SER A 87 -11.93 3.55 -20.68
CA SER A 87 -12.22 2.24 -21.28
C SER A 87 -11.30 1.90 -22.44
N ASP A 88 -10.79 2.91 -23.14
CA ASP A 88 -9.94 2.75 -24.32
C ASP A 88 -8.48 2.55 -23.91
N ARG A 89 -8.12 2.99 -22.70
CA ARG A 89 -6.82 2.77 -22.06
C ARG A 89 -7.00 2.17 -20.66
N PRO A 90 -7.46 0.91 -20.55
CA PRO A 90 -7.85 0.30 -19.28
C PRO A 90 -6.70 0.17 -18.28
N ASP A 91 -5.46 0.17 -18.77
CA ASP A 91 -4.26 0.10 -17.95
C ASP A 91 -3.83 1.45 -17.40
N LEU A 92 -4.24 2.58 -17.99
CA LEU A 92 -3.85 3.88 -17.47
C LEU A 92 -4.59 4.15 -16.16
N VAL A 93 -3.84 4.42 -15.09
CA VAL A 93 -4.37 4.67 -13.75
C VAL A 93 -4.34 6.15 -13.40
N ALA A 94 -3.23 6.81 -13.70
CA ALA A 94 -3.05 8.22 -13.41
C ALA A 94 -2.16 8.91 -14.43
N ARG A 95 -2.41 10.19 -14.65
CA ARG A 95 -1.58 11.07 -15.46
C ARG A 95 -1.22 12.31 -14.63
N LEU A 96 0.08 12.55 -14.51
CA LEU A 96 0.68 13.62 -13.72
C LEU A 96 1.21 14.71 -14.66
N THR A 97 0.55 15.86 -14.71
CA THR A 97 1.00 17.03 -15.49
C THR A 97 1.69 18.05 -14.61
N PRO A 98 2.69 18.80 -15.13
CA PRO A 98 3.34 19.86 -14.36
C PRO A 98 2.34 20.92 -13.93
N GLY A 99 2.16 21.08 -12.63
CA GLY A 99 1.42 22.17 -12.03
C GLY A 99 2.27 23.43 -11.90
N ARG A 100 1.83 24.34 -11.03
CA ARG A 100 2.56 25.59 -10.72
C ARG A 100 3.82 25.29 -9.89
N GLU A 101 4.95 25.87 -10.30
CA GLU A 101 6.20 25.80 -9.52
C GLU A 101 6.02 26.42 -8.13
N ARG A 102 6.56 25.72 -7.13
CA ARG A 102 6.64 26.21 -5.75
C ARG A 102 7.65 25.38 -4.97
N PRO A 103 8.26 25.93 -3.90
CA PRO A 103 9.04 25.12 -2.97
C PRO A 103 8.17 24.04 -2.31
N PRO A 104 8.78 22.91 -1.92
CA PRO A 104 8.08 21.88 -1.15
C PRO A 104 7.79 22.33 0.27
N THR A 105 6.64 21.90 0.79
CA THR A 105 6.26 22.10 2.19
C THR A 105 7.05 21.16 3.10
N TYR A 106 7.18 21.48 4.38
CA TYR A 106 7.80 20.59 5.38
C TYR A 106 7.11 19.23 5.44
N ALA A 107 5.77 19.22 5.39
CA ALA A 107 5.00 17.98 5.38
C ALA A 107 5.32 17.10 4.16
N GLU A 108 5.50 17.69 2.97
CA GLU A 108 5.90 16.94 1.78
C GLU A 108 7.32 16.36 1.92
N GLN A 109 8.25 17.12 2.49
CA GLN A 109 9.62 16.66 2.73
C GLN A 109 9.65 15.49 3.72
N ASP A 110 8.92 15.60 4.84
CA ASP A 110 8.84 14.56 5.87
C ASP A 110 8.24 13.25 5.32
N LEU A 111 7.15 13.35 4.56
CA LEU A 111 6.50 12.19 3.93
C LEU A 111 7.39 11.58 2.84
N HIS A 112 8.11 12.39 2.07
CA HIS A 112 9.02 11.90 1.03
C HIS A 112 10.20 11.15 1.65
N ALA A 113 10.78 11.69 2.72
CA ALA A 113 11.84 11.03 3.47
C ALA A 113 11.38 9.70 4.10
N ALA A 114 10.09 9.54 4.38
CA ALA A 114 9.53 8.29 4.89
C ALA A 114 9.42 7.17 3.84
N ILE A 115 9.45 7.47 2.54
CA ILE A 115 9.27 6.48 1.45
C ILE A 115 10.30 5.35 1.52
N THR A 116 11.57 5.67 1.79
CA THR A 116 12.65 4.69 1.82
C THR A 116 12.63 3.84 3.09
N ARG A 117 12.13 4.41 4.20
CA ARG A 117 12.06 3.77 5.53
C ARG A 117 10.81 2.89 5.70
N ARG A 118 9.71 3.21 5.02
CA ARG A 118 8.44 2.51 5.15
C ARG A 118 8.58 1.05 4.70
N HIS A 119 8.19 0.13 5.59
CA HIS A 119 8.12 -1.30 5.32
C HIS A 119 6.94 -1.93 6.08
N SER A 120 6.49 -3.11 5.65
CA SER A 120 5.45 -3.86 6.37
C SER A 120 6.10 -4.65 7.51
N HIS A 121 5.69 -4.40 8.74
CA HIS A 121 6.26 -5.05 9.92
C HIS A 121 5.29 -6.08 10.50
N ARG A 122 5.65 -7.36 10.34
CA ARG A 122 4.80 -8.49 10.76
C ARG A 122 5.22 -9.12 12.09
N ASN A 123 6.28 -8.65 12.73
CA ASN A 123 6.58 -9.06 14.11
C ASN A 123 5.63 -8.37 15.10
N PRO A 124 5.53 -8.90 16.33
CA PRO A 124 4.92 -8.21 17.46
C PRO A 124 5.46 -6.78 17.65
N PHE A 125 4.56 -5.84 17.90
CA PHE A 125 4.89 -4.47 18.29
C PHE A 125 5.14 -4.38 19.80
N TRP A 126 5.79 -3.29 20.19
CA TRP A 126 5.96 -2.90 21.57
C TRP A 126 4.62 -2.52 22.20
N PRO A 127 4.45 -2.71 23.52
CA PRO A 127 3.18 -2.47 24.21
C PRO A 127 2.80 -0.98 24.31
N ASP A 128 3.72 -0.08 23.98
CA ASP A 128 3.52 1.36 24.03
C ASP A 128 2.29 1.80 23.20
N PRO A 129 1.32 2.51 23.80
CA PRO A 129 0.13 2.93 23.10
C PRO A 129 0.48 4.02 22.09
N VAL A 130 -0.06 3.91 20.88
CA VAL A 130 0.06 4.97 19.86
C VAL A 130 -0.57 6.27 20.39
N PRO A 131 0.16 7.40 20.44
CA PRO A 131 -0.36 8.66 20.97
C PRO A 131 -1.58 9.19 20.22
N ALA A 132 -2.50 9.86 20.93
CA ALA A 132 -3.71 10.43 20.33
C ALA A 132 -3.39 11.40 19.17
N THR A 133 -2.32 12.19 19.29
CA THR A 133 -1.86 13.11 18.23
C THR A 133 -1.45 12.37 16.96
N ALA A 134 -0.77 11.23 17.08
CA ALA A 134 -0.44 10.38 15.93
C ALA A 134 -1.72 9.78 15.32
N ARG A 135 -2.65 9.28 16.13
CA ARG A 135 -3.94 8.75 15.66
C ARG A 135 -4.73 9.79 14.84
N ILE A 136 -4.81 11.03 15.32
CA ILE A 136 -5.48 12.14 14.62
C ILE A 136 -4.82 12.38 13.25
N ARG A 137 -3.48 12.47 13.21
CA ARG A 137 -2.73 12.67 11.95
C ARG A 137 -2.97 11.54 10.94
N LEU A 138 -3.12 10.29 11.38
CA LEU A 138 -3.45 9.17 10.50
C LEU A 138 -4.86 9.29 9.91
N VAL A 139 -5.83 9.72 10.71
CA VAL A 139 -7.20 9.96 10.23
C VAL A 139 -7.25 11.14 9.25
N GLU A 140 -6.54 12.22 9.54
CA GLU A 140 -6.41 13.39 8.66
C GLU A 140 -5.71 13.05 7.35
N ALA A 141 -4.67 12.21 7.40
CA ALA A 141 -3.99 11.69 6.22
C ALA A 141 -4.97 11.00 5.27
N ALA A 142 -5.81 10.08 5.76
CA ALA A 142 -6.83 9.45 4.93
C ALA A 142 -7.84 10.47 4.37
N ARG A 143 -8.36 11.36 5.23
CA ARG A 143 -9.36 12.39 4.84
C ARG A 143 -8.88 13.32 3.75
N SER A 144 -7.62 13.74 3.83
CA SER A 144 -7.01 14.64 2.84
C SER A 144 -6.84 14.00 1.46
N GLU A 145 -7.01 12.69 1.33
CA GLU A 145 -7.01 11.95 0.06
C GLU A 145 -8.39 11.30 -0.20
N HIS A 146 -9.46 11.95 0.26
CA HIS A 146 -10.86 11.55 0.02
C HIS A 146 -11.23 10.15 0.54
N ALA A 147 -10.53 9.66 1.56
CA ALA A 147 -10.81 8.41 2.25
C ALA A 147 -11.16 8.66 3.73
N TRP A 148 -11.63 7.63 4.41
CA TRP A 148 -11.75 7.61 5.86
C TRP A 148 -10.86 6.51 6.42
N LEU A 149 -10.35 6.75 7.63
CA LEU A 149 -9.66 5.76 8.44
C LEU A 149 -10.44 5.62 9.74
N ASP A 150 -10.98 4.43 9.99
CA ASP A 150 -11.72 4.10 11.20
C ASP A 150 -10.82 3.33 12.15
N LEU A 151 -10.46 3.95 13.27
CA LEU A 151 -9.63 3.31 14.29
C LEU A 151 -10.53 2.57 15.26
N LEU A 152 -10.39 1.25 15.33
CA LEU A 152 -11.21 0.42 16.22
C LEU A 152 -10.86 0.72 17.68
N VAL A 153 -11.88 0.99 18.49
CA VAL A 153 -11.75 1.32 19.91
C VAL A 153 -12.47 0.26 20.74
N GLY A 154 -11.74 -0.31 21.71
CA GLY A 154 -12.27 -1.26 22.67
C GLY A 154 -12.32 -2.71 22.17
N MET A 155 -12.33 -3.63 23.13
CA MET A 155 -12.19 -5.07 22.86
C MET A 155 -13.36 -5.68 22.08
N ALA A 156 -14.58 -5.14 22.19
CA ALA A 156 -15.71 -5.64 21.42
C ALA A 156 -15.52 -5.45 19.90
N ALA A 157 -15.06 -4.25 19.49
CA ALA A 157 -14.79 -3.96 18.09
C ALA A 157 -13.61 -4.78 17.56
N LEU A 158 -12.53 -4.89 18.35
CA LEU A 158 -11.35 -5.68 18.00
C LEU A 158 -11.68 -7.17 17.86
N ALA A 159 -12.43 -7.76 18.80
CA ALA A 159 -12.86 -9.16 18.73
C ALA A 159 -13.77 -9.42 17.52
N GLY A 160 -14.70 -8.51 17.22
CA GLY A 160 -15.56 -8.61 16.04
C GLY A 160 -14.74 -8.59 14.74
N PHE A 161 -13.78 -7.68 14.63
CA PHE A 161 -12.86 -7.63 13.49
C PHE A 161 -11.99 -8.91 13.38
N ALA A 162 -11.43 -9.37 14.50
CA ALA A 162 -10.62 -10.58 14.55
C ALA A 162 -11.37 -11.82 14.06
N GLN A 163 -12.63 -11.99 14.46
CA GLN A 163 -13.48 -13.08 13.98
C GLN A 163 -13.69 -13.04 12.47
N ILE A 164 -13.94 -11.85 11.91
CA ILE A 164 -14.08 -11.67 10.46
C ILE A 164 -12.76 -12.02 9.75
N ALA A 165 -11.64 -11.52 10.27
CA ALA A 165 -10.32 -11.78 9.71
C ALA A 165 -9.95 -13.27 9.72
N HIS A 166 -10.17 -13.97 10.84
CA HIS A 166 -9.94 -15.41 10.93
C HIS A 166 -10.86 -16.22 10.01
N SER A 167 -12.13 -15.83 9.90
CA SER A 167 -13.06 -16.49 8.98
C SER A 167 -12.58 -16.37 7.54
N ALA A 168 -12.17 -15.16 7.13
CA ALA A 168 -11.62 -14.92 5.80
C ALA A 168 -10.31 -15.67 5.55
N ASP A 169 -9.37 -15.64 6.50
CA ASP A 169 -8.10 -16.36 6.43
C ASP A 169 -8.33 -17.88 6.27
N ARG A 170 -9.29 -18.46 6.98
CA ARG A 170 -9.66 -19.88 6.83
C ARG A 170 -10.24 -20.21 5.45
N VAL A 171 -11.03 -19.31 4.85
CA VAL A 171 -11.54 -19.49 3.48
C VAL A 171 -10.38 -19.50 2.50
N LEU A 172 -9.49 -18.50 2.57
CA LEU A 172 -8.32 -18.38 1.70
C LEU A 172 -7.33 -19.56 1.86
N ARG A 173 -7.16 -20.08 3.09
CA ARG A 173 -6.31 -21.24 3.36
C ARG A 173 -6.83 -22.57 2.82
N ARG A 174 -8.15 -22.69 2.63
CA ARG A 174 -8.77 -23.90 2.06
C ARG A 174 -8.79 -23.91 0.55
N ASP A 175 -8.59 -22.75 -0.08
CA ASP A 175 -8.49 -22.63 -1.53
C ASP A 175 -7.09 -23.05 -1.99
N THR A 176 -7.01 -24.19 -2.67
CA THR A 176 -5.73 -24.75 -3.16
C THR A 176 -5.09 -23.89 -4.24
N ALA A 177 -5.87 -23.19 -5.07
CA ALA A 177 -5.35 -22.28 -6.08
C ALA A 177 -4.76 -21.02 -5.44
N TYR A 178 -5.42 -20.50 -4.40
CA TYR A 178 -4.89 -19.38 -3.62
C TYR A 178 -3.58 -19.78 -2.90
N GLN A 179 -3.53 -20.98 -2.29
CA GLN A 179 -2.30 -21.47 -1.67
C GLN A 179 -1.16 -21.66 -2.67
N ALA A 180 -1.44 -22.21 -3.86
CA ALA A 180 -0.43 -22.36 -4.90
C ALA A 180 0.13 -21.01 -5.38
N GLU A 181 -0.74 -20.01 -5.60
CA GLU A 181 -0.30 -18.66 -5.95
C GLU A 181 0.50 -18.01 -4.81
N MET A 182 0.03 -18.13 -3.57
CA MET A 182 0.74 -17.66 -2.38
C MET A 182 2.16 -18.23 -2.30
N ILE A 183 2.31 -19.56 -2.46
CA ILE A 183 3.61 -20.24 -2.43
C ILE A 183 4.53 -19.67 -3.52
N ALA A 184 4.04 -19.56 -4.76
CA ALA A 184 4.82 -19.04 -5.88
C ALA A 184 5.34 -17.60 -5.64
N TRP A 185 4.61 -16.79 -4.87
CA TRP A 185 5.03 -15.42 -4.53
C TRP A 185 5.83 -15.30 -3.22
N THR A 186 6.01 -16.40 -2.48
CA THR A 186 6.70 -16.39 -1.17
C THR A 186 8.05 -17.09 -1.19
N ASP A 187 8.33 -17.92 -2.20
CA ASP A 187 9.67 -18.45 -2.51
C ASP A 187 10.53 -17.41 -3.24
N ALA A 188 10.56 -16.20 -2.70
CA ALA A 188 11.09 -15.03 -3.38
C ALA A 188 12.59 -14.80 -3.12
N GLY A 189 13.29 -15.67 -2.37
CA GLY A 189 14.74 -15.59 -2.12
C GLY A 189 15.31 -14.16 -2.08
N SER A 190 16.19 -13.85 -3.04
CA SER A 190 16.71 -12.50 -3.33
C SER A 190 16.06 -11.85 -4.56
N ALA A 191 14.93 -12.37 -5.03
CA ALA A 191 14.20 -11.85 -6.19
C ALA A 191 13.73 -10.40 -5.96
N PRO A 192 13.62 -9.60 -7.03
CA PRO A 192 13.17 -8.21 -6.93
C PRO A 192 11.67 -8.10 -6.62
N ASP A 193 10.88 -9.15 -6.83
CA ASP A 193 9.46 -9.26 -6.52
C ASP A 193 9.14 -10.47 -5.63
N GLY A 194 7.92 -10.53 -5.10
CA GLY A 194 7.55 -11.53 -4.10
C GLY A 194 7.95 -11.16 -2.66
N ILE A 195 7.54 -12.01 -1.72
CA ILE A 195 7.74 -11.81 -0.29
C ILE A 195 8.79 -12.80 0.22
N PRO A 196 9.99 -12.34 0.58
CA PRO A 196 11.00 -13.23 1.13
C PRO A 196 10.59 -13.76 2.51
N ALA A 197 11.08 -14.96 2.86
CA ALA A 197 10.76 -15.64 4.13
C ALA A 197 10.97 -14.75 5.37
N HIS A 198 12.02 -13.92 5.39
CA HIS A 198 12.33 -13.01 6.51
C HIS A 198 11.25 -11.93 6.74
N ALA A 199 10.46 -11.60 5.71
CA ALA A 199 9.38 -10.62 5.79
C ALA A 199 8.07 -11.25 6.29
N GLY A 200 8.00 -12.57 6.43
CA GLY A 200 6.88 -13.29 7.03
C GLY A 200 6.74 -13.03 8.52
N ALA A 201 5.53 -13.20 9.04
CA ALA A 201 5.29 -13.19 10.48
C ALA A 201 5.90 -14.43 11.15
N PRO A 202 6.34 -14.35 12.42
CA PRO A 202 6.56 -15.54 13.23
C PRO A 202 5.28 -16.38 13.34
N ILE A 203 5.44 -17.66 13.65
CA ILE A 203 4.33 -18.59 13.92
C ILE A 203 3.41 -18.01 15.00
N THR A 204 2.10 -18.14 14.77
CA THR A 204 1.06 -17.71 15.70
C THR A 204 0.83 -18.74 16.80
N GLU A 205 0.52 -18.26 18.00
CA GLU A 205 0.13 -19.07 19.15
C GLU A 205 -1.37 -18.88 19.46
N PRO A 206 -2.02 -19.80 20.21
CA PRO A 206 -3.48 -19.79 20.42
C PRO A 206 -4.07 -18.50 21.01
N GLN A 207 -3.27 -17.72 21.76
CA GLN A 207 -3.66 -16.45 22.36
C GLN A 207 -3.62 -15.26 21.38
N ASP A 208 -3.05 -15.43 20.19
CA ASP A 208 -2.88 -14.33 19.24
C ASP A 208 -4.22 -13.95 18.60
N LEU A 209 -4.58 -12.66 18.69
CA LEU A 209 -5.90 -12.17 18.30
C LEU A 209 -6.15 -12.16 16.79
N LEU A 210 -5.10 -12.01 15.97
CA LEU A 210 -5.23 -11.73 14.53
C LEU A 210 -4.52 -12.79 13.70
N PRO A 211 -5.09 -13.18 12.53
CA PRO A 211 -4.40 -14.06 11.62
C PRO A 211 -3.13 -13.39 11.07
N GLN A 212 -2.07 -14.17 10.93
CA GLN A 212 -0.79 -13.69 10.41
C GLN A 212 -0.40 -14.41 9.12
N ARG A 213 0.41 -13.73 8.31
CA ARG A 213 1.02 -14.32 7.12
C ARG A 213 2.36 -14.97 7.48
N ILE A 214 2.28 -16.26 7.84
CA ILE A 214 3.42 -17.10 8.18
C ILE A 214 4.05 -17.63 6.88
N LEU A 215 5.34 -17.36 6.68
CA LEU A 215 6.08 -17.72 5.46
C LEU A 215 7.35 -18.55 5.74
N SER A 216 7.59 -18.87 7.01
CA SER A 216 8.73 -19.67 7.47
C SER A 216 8.43 -20.23 8.86
N ASP A 217 9.23 -21.20 9.31
CA ASP A 217 9.11 -21.81 10.64
C ASP A 217 9.72 -20.95 11.76
N ARG A 218 9.72 -19.62 11.57
CA ARG A 218 10.31 -18.68 12.51
C ARG A 218 9.43 -18.55 13.74
N HIS A 219 10.01 -18.85 14.90
CA HIS A 219 9.36 -18.65 16.18
C HIS A 219 9.73 -17.28 16.75
N ARG A 220 8.83 -16.70 17.55
CA ARG A 220 9.11 -15.48 18.30
C ARG A 220 9.92 -15.81 19.56
N ALA A 221 10.72 -14.85 20.04
CA ALA A 221 11.46 -15.02 21.29
C ALA A 221 10.48 -15.05 22.48
N PRO A 222 10.80 -15.76 23.57
CA PRO A 222 9.97 -15.77 24.79
C PRO A 222 9.67 -14.35 25.28
N GLY A 223 8.41 -14.07 25.64
CA GLY A 223 7.96 -12.75 26.09
C GLY A 223 7.80 -11.69 25.00
N ARG A 224 7.97 -12.06 23.72
CA ARG A 224 7.68 -11.20 22.56
C ARG A 224 6.35 -11.61 21.93
N ASP A 225 5.28 -11.59 22.72
CA ASP A 225 3.94 -11.94 22.26
C ASP A 225 3.31 -10.82 21.44
N TYR A 226 2.36 -11.16 20.57
CA TYR A 226 1.53 -10.16 19.92
C TYR A 226 0.69 -9.39 20.93
N GLU A 227 0.34 -8.17 20.53
CA GLU A 227 -0.37 -7.22 21.34
C GLU A 227 -1.78 -7.77 21.63
N PRO A 228 -2.24 -7.81 22.89
CA PRO A 228 -3.60 -8.23 23.21
C PRO A 228 -4.64 -7.21 22.70
N GLU A 229 -4.24 -5.93 22.64
CA GLU A 229 -5.09 -4.81 22.19
C GLU A 229 -4.39 -4.01 21.07
N PRO A 230 -4.25 -4.58 19.85
CA PRO A 230 -3.57 -3.90 18.76
C PRO A 230 -4.40 -2.71 18.26
N LEU A 231 -3.75 -1.59 17.92
CA LEU A 231 -4.45 -0.51 17.22
C LEU A 231 -4.70 -0.91 15.77
N ILE A 232 -5.96 -1.16 15.44
CA ILE A 232 -6.42 -1.50 14.09
C ILE A 232 -7.11 -0.31 13.46
N GLY A 233 -6.65 0.05 12.27
CA GLY A 233 -7.32 1.00 11.38
C GLY A 233 -7.95 0.29 10.20
N ILE A 234 -9.18 0.66 9.85
CA ILE A 234 -9.85 0.25 8.62
C ILE A 234 -9.90 1.46 7.70
N LEU A 235 -9.20 1.38 6.58
CA LEU A 235 -9.26 2.37 5.52
C LEU A 235 -10.44 2.05 4.61
N GLY A 236 -11.24 3.05 4.26
CA GLY A 236 -12.25 2.92 3.23
C GLY A 236 -12.56 4.23 2.52
N VAL A 237 -13.40 4.14 1.50
CA VAL A 237 -13.79 5.25 0.63
C VAL A 237 -15.29 5.21 0.39
N ALA A 238 -15.85 6.25 -0.23
CA ALA A 238 -17.30 6.36 -0.43
C ALA A 238 -17.87 5.30 -1.41
N GLY A 239 -17.12 4.96 -2.47
CA GLY A 239 -17.51 3.98 -3.49
C GLY A 239 -16.63 2.73 -3.52
N ASP A 240 -16.83 1.88 -4.53
CA ASP A 240 -15.98 0.71 -4.78
C ASP A 240 -15.68 0.48 -6.26
N ARG A 241 -15.81 1.53 -7.08
CA ARG A 241 -15.44 1.46 -8.49
C ARG A 241 -13.92 1.48 -8.60
N ARG A 242 -13.42 1.16 -9.80
CA ARG A 242 -11.98 1.15 -10.10
C ARG A 242 -11.28 2.44 -9.65
N LEU A 243 -11.88 3.59 -9.91
CA LEU A 243 -11.34 4.90 -9.50
C LEU A 243 -11.30 5.07 -7.98
N ASP A 244 -12.35 4.64 -7.27
CA ASP A 244 -12.43 4.72 -5.81
C ASP A 244 -11.30 3.89 -5.15
N GLN A 245 -10.92 2.77 -5.77
CA GLN A 245 -9.83 1.91 -5.32
C GLN A 245 -8.44 2.55 -5.53
N VAL A 246 -8.27 3.32 -6.62
CA VAL A 246 -7.04 4.11 -6.84
C VAL A 246 -6.93 5.25 -5.83
N VAL A 247 -8.04 5.93 -5.53
CA VAL A 247 -8.13 6.93 -4.45
C VAL A 247 -7.75 6.30 -3.10
N ALA A 248 -8.30 5.12 -2.81
CA ALA A 248 -7.95 4.38 -1.60
C ALA A 248 -6.45 4.04 -1.54
N GLY A 249 -5.82 3.71 -2.67
CA GLY A 249 -4.38 3.49 -2.76
C GLY A 249 -3.56 4.73 -2.39
N GLN A 250 -3.94 5.91 -2.90
CA GLN A 250 -3.28 7.16 -2.52
C GLN A 250 -3.43 7.46 -1.03
N ALA A 251 -4.64 7.32 -0.50
CA ALA A 251 -4.94 7.52 0.91
C ALA A 251 -4.16 6.55 1.81
N LEU A 252 -4.14 5.26 1.44
CA LEU A 252 -3.36 4.23 2.12
C LEU A 252 -1.90 4.65 2.21
N GLN A 253 -1.31 5.06 1.08
CA GLN A 253 0.10 5.42 1.05
C GLN A 253 0.39 6.63 1.94
N LYS A 254 -0.46 7.66 1.94
CA LYS A 254 -0.31 8.79 2.87
C LYS A 254 -0.37 8.37 4.33
N VAL A 255 -1.32 7.49 4.69
CA VAL A 255 -1.43 6.95 6.06
C VAL A 255 -0.15 6.20 6.45
N LEU A 256 0.37 5.33 5.57
CA LEU A 256 1.58 4.56 5.84
C LEU A 256 2.83 5.45 5.99
N LEU A 257 2.98 6.47 5.15
CA LEU A 257 4.08 7.43 5.25
C LEU A 257 3.95 8.31 6.49
N THR A 258 2.73 8.71 6.84
CA THR A 258 2.45 9.49 8.07
C THR A 258 2.80 8.68 9.32
N ALA A 259 2.43 7.39 9.36
CA ALA A 259 2.82 6.48 10.45
C ALA A 259 4.35 6.37 10.53
N THR A 260 5.00 6.13 9.40
CA THR A 260 6.46 5.96 9.32
C THR A 260 7.19 7.24 9.75
N ALA A 261 6.72 8.43 9.35
CA ALA A 261 7.28 9.71 9.77
C ALA A 261 7.12 9.96 11.28
N ALA A 262 6.07 9.41 11.89
CA ALA A 262 5.86 9.43 13.34
C ALA A 262 6.64 8.32 14.10
N GLY A 263 7.49 7.55 13.42
CA GLY A 263 8.24 6.44 14.03
C GLY A 263 7.42 5.17 14.30
N LEU A 264 6.22 5.07 13.71
CA LEU A 264 5.33 3.93 13.87
C LEU A 264 5.57 2.88 12.78
N ALA A 265 5.46 1.62 13.18
CA ALA A 265 5.40 0.48 12.30
C ALA A 265 3.96 0.17 11.88
N THR A 266 3.80 -0.43 10.69
CA THR A 266 2.50 -0.80 10.13
C THR A 266 2.52 -2.21 9.54
N SER A 267 1.43 -2.96 9.73
CA SER A 267 1.19 -4.25 9.04
C SER A 267 -0.14 -4.18 8.29
N LEU A 268 -0.18 -4.66 7.05
CA LEU A 268 -1.40 -4.69 6.25
C LEU A 268 -2.14 -6.01 6.44
N ILE A 269 -3.46 -5.95 6.56
CA ILE A 269 -4.37 -7.07 6.74
C ILE A 269 -5.41 -7.00 5.62
N SER A 270 -5.22 -7.80 4.57
CA SER A 270 -6.06 -7.79 3.36
C SER A 270 -7.12 -8.89 3.36
N GLN A 271 -6.96 -9.95 4.17
CA GLN A 271 -7.83 -11.13 4.16
C GLN A 271 -9.33 -10.79 4.30
N PRO A 272 -9.77 -9.89 5.21
CA PRO A 272 -11.18 -9.50 5.30
C PRO A 272 -11.74 -8.86 4.02
N ILE A 273 -10.89 -8.33 3.16
CA ILE A 273 -11.25 -7.64 1.92
C ILE A 273 -11.25 -8.60 0.73
N GLU A 274 -10.28 -9.53 0.70
CA GLU A 274 -10.11 -10.55 -0.34
C GLU A 274 -11.33 -11.50 -0.43
N VAL A 275 -12.05 -11.71 0.67
CA VAL A 275 -13.25 -12.57 0.71
C VAL A 275 -14.53 -11.71 0.69
N PRO A 276 -15.35 -11.75 -0.38
CA PRO A 276 -16.52 -10.87 -0.54
C PRO A 276 -17.49 -10.90 0.64
N ALA A 277 -17.83 -12.08 1.14
CA ALA A 277 -18.74 -12.23 2.27
C ALA A 277 -18.17 -11.63 3.58
N ALA A 278 -16.86 -11.77 3.81
CA ALA A 278 -16.18 -11.19 4.96
C ALA A 278 -16.11 -9.66 4.84
N ARG A 279 -15.87 -9.15 3.64
CA ARG A 279 -15.84 -7.71 3.35
C ARG A 279 -17.20 -7.07 3.59
N ASP A 280 -18.27 -7.74 3.17
CA ASP A 280 -19.64 -7.30 3.43
C ASP A 280 -20.00 -7.34 4.93
N GLN A 281 -19.54 -8.37 5.64
CA GLN A 281 -19.70 -8.45 7.09
C GLN A 281 -18.96 -7.30 7.80
N LEU A 282 -17.72 -7.02 7.41
CA LEU A 282 -16.93 -5.89 7.91
C LEU A 282 -17.63 -4.57 7.62
N ARG A 283 -18.10 -4.35 6.39
CA ARG A 283 -18.80 -3.12 6.01
C ARG A 283 -20.03 -2.87 6.90
N ARG A 284 -20.82 -3.91 7.17
CA ARG A 284 -22.00 -3.79 8.05
C ARG A 284 -21.62 -3.55 9.51
N SER A 285 -20.56 -4.20 10.01
CA SER A 285 -20.15 -4.06 11.41
C SER A 285 -19.59 -2.69 11.77
N LEU A 286 -19.05 -1.96 10.79
CA LEU A 286 -18.52 -0.61 11.01
C LEU A 286 -19.62 0.42 11.31
N GLY A 287 -20.89 0.15 10.94
CA GLY A 287 -21.98 1.13 11.13
C GLY A 287 -21.78 2.41 10.32
N ARG A 288 -21.00 2.37 9.24
CA ARG A 288 -20.62 3.51 8.40
C ARG A 288 -20.96 3.28 6.94
N THR A 289 -21.19 4.36 6.22
CA THR A 289 -21.37 4.35 4.76
C THR A 289 -20.04 4.22 4.03
N GLY A 290 -20.06 3.62 2.85
CA GLY A 290 -18.89 3.41 2.01
C GLY A 290 -18.37 1.98 2.06
N TYR A 291 -17.17 1.78 1.54
CA TYR A 291 -16.60 0.45 1.34
C TYR A 291 -15.22 0.35 2.00
N PRO A 292 -15.01 -0.62 2.91
CA PRO A 292 -13.69 -0.89 3.44
C PRO A 292 -12.79 -1.38 2.31
N GLN A 293 -11.60 -0.80 2.23
CA GLN A 293 -10.60 -1.08 1.22
C GLN A 293 -9.44 -1.83 1.82
N LEU A 294 -8.97 -1.53 3.03
CA LEU A 294 -7.87 -2.29 3.64
C LEU A 294 -7.87 -2.14 5.16
N ALA A 295 -7.46 -3.17 5.89
CA ALA A 295 -7.17 -3.06 7.31
C ALA A 295 -5.65 -2.97 7.55
N LEU A 296 -5.26 -2.26 8.61
CA LEU A 296 -3.86 -2.14 9.00
C LEU A 296 -3.72 -2.14 10.52
N ARG A 297 -2.67 -2.82 11.01
CA ARG A 297 -2.19 -2.72 12.38
C ARG A 297 -1.16 -1.61 12.48
N VAL A 298 -1.24 -0.77 13.51
CA VAL A 298 -0.32 0.35 13.76
C VAL A 298 0.23 0.26 15.18
N GLY A 299 1.52 0.51 15.37
CA GLY A 299 2.17 0.50 16.68
C GLY A 299 3.66 0.76 16.59
N TYR A 300 4.41 0.47 17.65
CA TYR A 300 5.85 0.63 17.66
C TYR A 300 6.52 -0.71 17.31
N GLY A 301 7.24 -0.78 16.20
CA GLY A 301 7.97 -1.98 15.79
C GLY A 301 9.48 -1.77 15.83
N THR A 302 10.24 -2.83 15.56
CA THR A 302 11.66 -2.66 15.23
C THR A 302 11.76 -1.90 13.91
N THR A 303 12.53 -0.82 13.90
CA THR A 303 12.69 0.05 12.72
C THR A 303 13.82 -0.41 11.79
N THR A 304 14.60 -1.40 12.23
CA THR A 304 15.75 -1.96 11.53
C THR A 304 15.45 -3.38 11.05
N GLY A 305 15.59 -3.62 9.75
CA GLY A 305 15.45 -4.95 9.18
C GLY A 305 15.69 -4.94 7.66
N PRO A 306 16.01 -6.10 7.06
CA PRO A 306 16.14 -6.22 5.62
C PRO A 306 14.83 -5.81 4.95
N LEU A 307 14.95 -4.96 3.93
CA LEU A 307 13.81 -4.51 3.12
C LEU A 307 13.55 -5.54 2.03
N THR A 308 12.28 -5.71 1.65
CA THR A 308 11.96 -6.58 0.51
C THR A 308 12.47 -5.97 -0.79
N GLY A 309 12.86 -6.82 -1.74
CA GLY A 309 13.32 -6.42 -3.07
C GLY A 309 12.32 -5.50 -3.78
N ARG A 310 12.85 -4.67 -4.68
CA ARG A 310 12.08 -3.92 -5.66
C ARG A 310 12.73 -4.10 -7.01
N ARG A 311 11.91 -4.09 -8.07
CA ARG A 311 12.38 -3.98 -9.44
C ARG A 311 13.03 -2.63 -9.66
N ASP A 312 14.07 -2.63 -10.46
CA ASP A 312 14.79 -1.41 -10.78
C ASP A 312 13.95 -0.53 -11.70
N VAL A 313 14.18 0.78 -11.63
CA VAL A 313 13.43 1.77 -12.41
C VAL A 313 13.38 1.42 -13.91
N PRO A 314 14.50 1.04 -14.58
CA PRO A 314 14.47 0.70 -16.00
C PRO A 314 13.54 -0.48 -16.36
N GLU A 315 13.27 -1.40 -15.43
CA GLU A 315 12.38 -2.54 -15.66
C GLU A 315 10.90 -2.15 -15.71
N VAL A 316 10.55 -1.00 -15.12
CA VAL A 316 9.16 -0.52 -15.01
C VAL A 316 8.92 0.76 -15.81
N LEU A 317 9.96 1.35 -16.40
CA LEU A 317 9.81 2.43 -17.37
C LEU A 317 9.44 1.87 -18.74
N THR A 318 8.43 2.45 -19.37
CA THR A 318 8.02 2.11 -20.73
C THR A 318 8.06 3.33 -21.63
N GLY A 319 8.57 3.16 -22.86
CA GLY A 319 8.79 4.24 -23.83
C GLY A 319 10.28 4.45 -24.11
N ALA A 320 10.62 4.83 -25.35
CA ALA A 320 11.98 5.21 -25.70
C ALA A 320 12.35 6.55 -25.01
N PRO A 321 13.63 6.77 -24.65
CA PRO A 321 14.07 8.09 -24.20
C PRO A 321 13.67 9.12 -25.25
N VAL A 322 13.15 10.27 -24.81
CA VAL A 322 12.79 11.37 -25.71
C VAL A 322 14.08 11.81 -26.41
N THR A 323 14.31 11.35 -27.63
CA THR A 323 15.36 11.87 -28.48
C THR A 323 15.06 13.34 -28.67
N GLN A 324 15.86 14.21 -28.03
CA GLN A 324 15.85 15.63 -28.36
C GLN A 324 16.13 15.71 -29.86
N ALA A 325 15.12 16.08 -30.64
CA ALA A 325 15.32 16.44 -32.02
C ALA A 325 16.29 17.62 -32.02
N GLN A 326 17.55 17.34 -32.35
CA GLN A 326 18.52 18.39 -32.67
C GLN A 326 17.95 19.13 -33.87
N SER A 327 17.45 20.33 -33.64
CA SER A 327 17.16 21.30 -34.67
C SER A 327 18.45 21.60 -35.44
N ARG A 328 18.48 21.17 -36.70
CA ARG A 328 19.28 21.75 -37.78
C ARG A 328 18.37 21.98 -38.96
#